data_AF-B1I5H3-F1
#
_entry.id   AF-B1I5H3-F1
#
_cell.length_a   1.000
_cell.length_b   1.000
_cell.length_c   1.000
_cell.angle_alpha   90.00
_cell.angle_beta   90.00
_cell.angle_gamma   90.00
#
_symmetry.space_group_name_H-M   'P 1'
#
loop_
_entity.id
_entity.type
_entity.pdbx_description
1 polymer ?
#
loop_
_entity_poly.entity_id
_entity_poly.type
_entity_poly.pdbx_seq_one_letter_code
_entity_poly.pdbx_strand_id
1 'polypeptide(L)'
;MKDSPGVKGTGCGPAAWSPIADEQLQLARRILEIVREQREAIAGLPEEETLDRFMALAGERQECMDRFDRLQAVRSAATAVQPPGDGLDAEVRQVSAAIEALFREAAEIDAANRQRLEESRDLVREEIRRARQGRDALRSYGRQELGGRGLTDGAFVDRKE
;
A
#
# COMPACT_ATOMS: atom_id res chain seq x y z
N MET A 1 53.85 -27.58 -37.49
CA MET A 1 53.26 -26.31 -37.03
C MET A 1 52.31 -25.85 -38.13
N LYS A 2 51.00 -25.91 -37.89
CA LYS A 2 49.96 -25.40 -38.80
C LYS A 2 49.01 -24.57 -37.96
N ASP A 3 48.80 -23.34 -38.42
CA ASP A 3 48.01 -22.30 -37.78
C ASP A 3 46.57 -22.74 -37.56
N SER A 4 46.06 -22.51 -36.34
CA SER A 4 44.64 -22.62 -36.03
C SER A 4 43.95 -21.30 -36.38
N PRO A 5 42.82 -21.33 -37.12
CA PRO A 5 42.13 -20.11 -37.50
C PRO A 5 41.40 -19.52 -36.30
N GLY A 6 41.60 -18.21 -36.10
CA GLY A 6 40.96 -17.43 -35.06
C GLY A 6 39.44 -17.46 -35.18
N VAL A 7 38.80 -17.99 -34.13
CA VAL A 7 37.38 -17.83 -33.90
C VAL A 7 37.15 -16.36 -33.55
N LYS A 8 36.57 -15.61 -34.49
CA LYS A 8 35.99 -14.31 -34.21
C LYS A 8 34.79 -14.54 -33.29
N GLY A 9 35.02 -14.38 -31.99
CA GLY A 9 33.94 -14.28 -31.01
C GLY A 9 33.03 -13.14 -31.43
N THR A 10 31.85 -13.48 -31.92
CA THR A 10 30.71 -12.58 -32.02
C THR A 10 30.45 -12.05 -30.62
N GLY A 11 30.81 -10.79 -30.39
CA GLY A 11 30.48 -10.06 -29.18
C GLY A 11 28.97 -10.07 -28.99
N CYS A 12 28.49 -11.01 -28.18
CA CYS A 12 27.17 -10.97 -27.61
C CYS A 12 27.20 -9.86 -26.55
N GLY A 13 26.52 -8.76 -26.82
CA GLY A 13 26.60 -7.55 -26.00
C GLY A 13 26.14 -7.81 -24.55
N PRO A 14 26.95 -7.48 -23.53
CA PRO A 14 26.50 -7.46 -22.15
C PRO A 14 25.87 -6.09 -21.87
N ALA A 15 24.55 -5.92 -22.01
CA ALA A 15 23.93 -4.63 -21.60
C ALA A 15 22.40 -4.59 -21.47
N ALA A 16 21.61 -5.38 -22.21
CA ALA A 16 20.16 -5.11 -22.25
C ALA A 16 19.39 -5.60 -21.01
N TRP A 17 19.96 -6.57 -20.29
CA TRP A 17 19.30 -7.27 -19.19
C TRP A 17 19.48 -6.62 -17.81
N SER A 18 20.65 -6.05 -17.55
CA SER A 18 20.92 -5.36 -16.27
C SER A 18 20.00 -4.16 -16.05
N PRO A 19 19.77 -3.23 -17.02
CA PRO A 19 18.95 -2.04 -16.78
C PRO A 19 17.49 -2.35 -16.42
N ILE A 20 16.87 -3.32 -17.09
CA ILE A 20 15.47 -3.71 -16.79
C ILE A 20 15.39 -4.38 -15.41
N ALA A 21 16.32 -5.30 -15.11
CA ALA A 21 16.34 -6.00 -13.84
C ALA A 21 16.65 -5.05 -12.66
N ASP A 22 17.56 -4.09 -12.87
CA ASP A 22 17.89 -3.04 -11.91
C ASP A 22 16.70 -2.11 -11.66
N GLU A 23 15.97 -1.73 -12.71
CA GLU A 23 14.76 -0.92 -12.58
C GLU A 23 13.64 -1.68 -11.85
N GLN A 24 13.44 -2.97 -12.13
CA GLN A 24 12.51 -3.82 -11.39
C GLN A 24 12.87 -3.91 -9.91
N LEU A 25 14.17 -4.05 -9.59
CA LEU A 25 14.65 -4.06 -8.21
C LEU A 25 14.43 -2.72 -7.50
N GLN A 26 14.65 -1.59 -8.19
CA GLN A 26 14.37 -0.26 -7.66
C GLN A 26 12.88 -0.06 -7.37
N LEU A 27 12.00 -0.50 -8.28
CA LEU A 27 10.55 -0.44 -8.08
C LEU A 27 10.12 -1.31 -6.88
N ALA A 28 10.65 -2.52 -6.75
CA ALA A 28 10.36 -3.39 -5.61
C ALA A 28 10.79 -2.75 -4.27
N ARG A 29 11.95 -2.09 -4.23
CA ARG A 29 12.41 -1.32 -3.07
C ARG A 29 11.47 -0.15 -2.76
N ARG A 30 11.08 0.62 -3.78
CA ARG A 30 10.16 1.75 -3.60
C ARG A 30 8.80 1.30 -3.09
N ILE A 31 8.27 0.18 -3.59
CA ILE A 31 7.02 -0.40 -3.10
C ILE A 31 7.12 -0.75 -1.60
N LEU A 32 8.21 -1.38 -1.19
CA LEU A 32 8.43 -1.69 0.23
C LEU A 32 8.53 -0.42 1.10
N GLU A 33 9.22 0.61 0.62
CA GLU A 33 9.27 1.92 1.29
C GLU A 33 7.88 2.53 1.44
N ILE A 34 7.10 2.59 0.37
CA ILE A 34 5.73 3.10 0.40
C ILE A 34 4.88 2.33 1.41
N VAL A 35 4.97 1.01 1.45
CA VAL A 35 4.22 0.18 2.42
C VAL A 35 4.62 0.49 3.88
N ARG A 36 5.90 0.80 4.14
CA ARG A 36 6.37 1.26 5.45
C ARG A 36 5.87 2.67 5.78
N GLU A 37 5.86 3.59 4.83
CA GLU A 37 5.30 4.93 4.98
C GLU A 37 3.78 4.88 5.24
N GLN A 38 3.06 4.00 4.54
CA GLN A 38 1.64 3.75 4.77
C GLN A 38 1.37 3.24 6.19
N ARG A 39 2.23 2.36 6.72
CA ARG A 39 2.14 1.89 8.11
C ARG A 39 2.25 3.03 9.12
N GLU A 40 3.13 3.99 8.85
CA GLU A 40 3.29 5.18 9.70
C GLU A 40 2.08 6.10 9.61
N ALA A 41 1.56 6.34 8.39
CA ALA A 41 0.35 7.13 8.18
C ALA A 41 -0.88 6.52 8.88
N ILE A 42 -1.03 5.19 8.91
CA ILE A 42 -2.14 4.53 9.61
C ILE A 42 -2.21 4.94 11.10
N ALA A 43 -1.07 5.25 11.74
CA ALA A 43 -1.05 5.63 13.15
C ALA A 43 -1.68 7.01 13.43
N GLY A 44 -1.77 7.89 12.44
CA GLY A 44 -2.38 9.22 12.56
C GLY A 44 -3.84 9.29 12.09
N LEU A 45 -4.44 8.18 11.67
CA LEU A 45 -5.85 8.18 11.27
C LEU A 45 -6.77 8.41 12.50
N PRO A 46 -7.87 9.17 12.36
CA PRO A 46 -8.54 9.54 11.10
C PRO A 46 -8.30 10.99 10.63
N GLU A 47 -7.18 11.63 10.99
CA GLU A 47 -6.91 13.03 10.57
C GLU A 47 -6.93 13.19 9.04
N GLU A 48 -7.58 14.24 8.53
CA GLU A 48 -7.81 14.46 7.08
C GLU A 48 -6.50 14.49 6.28
N GLU A 49 -5.52 15.26 6.75
CA GLU A 49 -4.18 15.33 6.14
C GLU A 49 -3.49 13.95 6.08
N THR A 50 -3.65 13.17 7.14
CA THR A 50 -3.09 11.81 7.21
C THR A 50 -3.78 10.86 6.24
N LEU A 51 -5.10 10.97 6.09
CA LEU A 51 -5.88 10.20 5.13
C LEU A 51 -5.46 10.55 3.69
N ASP A 52 -5.34 11.83 3.37
CA ASP A 52 -4.90 12.29 2.04
C ASP A 52 -3.50 11.78 1.71
N ARG A 53 -2.57 11.86 2.67
CA ARG A 53 -1.23 11.27 2.52
C ARG A 53 -1.29 9.77 2.28
N PHE A 54 -2.10 9.03 3.03
CA PHE A 54 -2.26 7.59 2.86
C PHE A 54 -2.79 7.24 1.47
N MET A 55 -3.76 7.99 0.96
CA MET A 55 -4.33 7.81 -0.37
C MET A 55 -3.34 8.16 -1.49
N ALA A 56 -2.55 9.22 -1.33
CA ALA A 56 -1.49 9.59 -2.26
C ALA A 56 -0.43 8.46 -2.36
N LEU A 57 -0.01 7.92 -1.22
CA LEU A 57 0.92 6.77 -1.17
C LEU A 57 0.34 5.53 -1.85
N ALA A 58 -0.97 5.27 -1.69
CA ALA A 58 -1.63 4.16 -2.38
C ALA A 58 -1.61 4.34 -3.91
N GLY A 59 -1.79 5.57 -4.40
CA GLY A 59 -1.65 5.92 -5.81
C GLY A 59 -0.24 5.68 -6.33
N GLU A 60 0.78 6.21 -5.64
CA GLU A 60 2.19 6.02 -6.03
C GLU A 60 2.59 4.54 -6.06
N ARG A 61 2.10 3.76 -5.10
CA ARG A 61 2.33 2.30 -5.07
C ARG A 61 1.74 1.62 -6.29
N GLN A 62 0.51 1.98 -6.69
CA GLN A 62 -0.14 1.41 -7.87
C GLN A 62 0.65 1.73 -9.13
N GLU A 63 1.14 2.98 -9.28
CA GLU A 63 1.97 3.37 -10.42
C GLU A 63 3.28 2.55 -10.48
N CYS A 64 3.90 2.29 -9.33
CA CYS A 64 5.09 1.45 -9.24
C CYS A 64 4.79 0.00 -9.66
N MET A 65 3.68 -0.57 -9.19
CA MET A 65 3.23 -1.92 -9.56
C MET A 65 2.95 -2.02 -11.08
N ASP A 66 2.21 -1.05 -11.63
CA ASP A 66 1.89 -1.02 -13.07
C ASP A 66 3.16 -0.88 -13.93
N ARG A 67 4.16 -0.12 -13.47
CA ARG A 67 5.45 -0.03 -14.15
C ARG A 67 6.23 -1.34 -14.04
N PHE A 68 6.25 -1.96 -12.86
CA PHE A 68 6.90 -3.25 -12.64
C PHE A 68 6.33 -4.33 -13.56
N ASP A 69 4.99 -4.41 -13.67
CA ASP A 69 4.31 -5.38 -14.52
C ASP A 69 4.60 -5.17 -16.01
N ARG A 70 4.67 -3.91 -16.46
CA ARG A 70 5.09 -3.58 -17.83
C ARG A 70 6.52 -4.05 -18.12
N LEU A 71 7.46 -3.82 -17.20
CA LEU A 71 8.84 -4.30 -17.34
C LEU A 71 8.91 -5.84 -17.34
N GLN A 72 8.11 -6.49 -16.50
CA GLN A 72 8.03 -7.95 -16.44
C GLN A 72 7.51 -8.54 -17.75
N ALA A 73 6.52 -7.91 -18.39
CA ALA A 73 6.00 -8.31 -19.69
C ALA A 73 7.05 -8.16 -20.79
N VAL A 74 7.79 -7.04 -20.82
CA VAL A 74 8.91 -6.82 -21.76
C VAL A 74 9.99 -7.88 -21.59
N ARG A 75 10.38 -8.16 -20.33
CA ARG A 75 11.39 -9.19 -20.01
C ARG A 75 10.96 -10.58 -20.47
N SER A 76 9.70 -10.94 -20.24
CA SER A 76 9.13 -12.24 -20.62
C SER A 76 9.03 -12.42 -22.14
N ALA A 77 8.77 -11.34 -22.88
CA ALA A 77 8.79 -11.36 -24.34
C ALA A 77 10.22 -11.51 -24.89
N ALA A 78 11.22 -10.89 -24.23
CA ALA A 78 12.62 -10.96 -24.64
C ALA A 78 13.25 -12.35 -24.38
N THR A 79 12.92 -13.01 -23.26
CA THR A 79 13.40 -14.36 -22.94
C THR A 79 12.90 -15.43 -23.89
N ALA A 80 11.68 -15.28 -24.43
CA ALA A 80 11.10 -16.25 -25.35
C ALA A 80 11.89 -16.40 -26.67
N VAL A 81 12.78 -15.44 -26.99
CA VAL A 81 13.47 -15.34 -28.29
C VAL A 81 14.95 -15.75 -28.19
N GLN A 82 15.54 -15.83 -27.00
CA GLN A 82 16.98 -16.12 -26.83
C GLN A 82 17.24 -17.48 -26.15
N PRO A 83 18.17 -18.30 -26.66
CA PRO A 83 18.61 -19.50 -25.95
C PRO A 83 19.39 -19.11 -24.68
N PRO A 84 19.21 -19.85 -23.57
CA PRO A 84 19.87 -19.54 -22.31
C PRO A 84 21.39 -19.67 -22.43
N GLY A 85 22.12 -18.70 -21.87
CA GLY A 85 23.56 -18.76 -21.69
C GLY A 85 23.89 -18.91 -20.20
N ASP A 86 24.78 -19.85 -19.86
CA ASP A 86 25.02 -20.32 -18.48
C ASP A 86 25.34 -19.22 -17.45
N GLY A 87 25.93 -18.09 -17.87
CA GLY A 87 26.29 -16.98 -16.98
C GLY A 87 25.16 -15.98 -16.70
N LEU A 88 24.26 -15.75 -17.66
CA LEU A 88 23.13 -14.82 -17.51
C LEU A 88 22.12 -15.33 -16.47
N ASP A 89 22.00 -16.65 -16.35
CA ASP A 89 21.02 -17.30 -15.49
C ASP A 89 21.31 -17.10 -13.99
N ALA A 90 22.56 -16.92 -13.57
CA ALA A 90 22.90 -16.76 -12.15
C ALA A 90 22.51 -15.39 -11.61
N GLU A 91 22.85 -14.33 -12.35
CA GLU A 91 22.54 -12.93 -11.98
C GLU A 91 21.03 -12.67 -11.99
N VAL A 92 20.32 -13.14 -13.03
CA VAL A 92 18.86 -13.05 -13.11
C VAL A 92 18.19 -13.77 -11.94
N ARG A 93 18.67 -14.97 -11.58
CA ARG A 93 18.17 -15.70 -10.40
C ARG A 93 18.39 -14.91 -9.10
N GLN A 94 19.54 -14.26 -8.94
CA GLN A 94 19.83 -13.46 -7.75
C GLN A 94 18.92 -12.24 -7.64
N VAL A 95 18.71 -11.50 -8.73
CA VAL A 95 17.81 -10.34 -8.75
C VAL A 95 16.37 -10.76 -8.52
N SER A 96 15.91 -11.83 -9.16
CA SER A 96 14.57 -12.39 -8.91
C SER A 96 14.37 -12.77 -7.43
N ALA A 97 15.33 -13.45 -6.81
CA ALA A 97 15.24 -13.82 -5.40
C ALA A 97 15.21 -12.58 -4.48
N ALA A 98 15.95 -11.53 -4.81
CA ALA A 98 15.92 -10.27 -4.07
C ALA A 98 14.55 -9.57 -4.18
N ILE A 99 13.97 -9.51 -5.38
CA ILE A 99 12.64 -8.95 -5.62
C ILE A 99 11.57 -9.74 -4.85
N GLU A 100 11.62 -11.08 -4.90
CA GLU A 100 10.69 -11.94 -4.16
C GLU A 100 10.77 -11.72 -2.65
N ALA A 101 11.97 -11.55 -2.11
CA ALA A 101 12.17 -11.26 -0.69
C ALA A 101 11.53 -9.91 -0.31
N LEU A 102 11.72 -8.87 -1.13
CA LEU A 102 11.12 -7.54 -0.91
C LEU A 102 9.59 -7.60 -0.94
N PHE A 103 9.00 -8.33 -1.89
CA PHE A 103 7.54 -8.47 -1.98
C PHE A 103 6.96 -9.28 -0.83
N ARG A 104 7.68 -10.31 -0.35
CA ARG A 104 7.27 -11.05 0.85
C ARG A 104 7.22 -10.15 2.07
N GLU A 105 8.26 -9.34 2.27
CA GLU A 105 8.30 -8.37 3.37
C GLU A 105 7.18 -7.34 3.25
N ALA A 106 6.94 -6.80 2.05
CA ALA A 106 5.83 -5.86 1.81
C ALA A 106 4.46 -6.49 2.14
N ALA A 107 4.26 -7.76 1.77
CA ALA A 107 3.02 -8.49 2.05
C ALA A 107 2.80 -8.73 3.55
N GLU A 108 3.87 -9.01 4.31
CA GLU A 108 3.80 -9.14 5.76
C GLU A 108 3.38 -7.82 6.44
N ILE A 109 3.95 -6.69 5.98
CA ILE A 109 3.57 -5.37 6.50
C ILE A 109 2.13 -5.03 6.11
N ASP A 110 1.71 -5.31 4.89
CA ASP A 110 0.33 -5.09 4.43
C ASP A 110 -0.69 -5.87 5.25
N ALA A 111 -0.39 -7.13 5.59
CA ALA A 111 -1.27 -7.94 6.43
C ALA A 111 -1.47 -7.28 7.81
N ALA A 112 -0.40 -6.77 8.41
CA ALA A 112 -0.47 -6.04 9.68
C ALA A 112 -1.20 -4.69 9.53
N ASN A 113 -0.96 -3.96 8.44
CA ASN A 113 -1.63 -2.70 8.13
C ASN A 113 -3.14 -2.89 7.95
N ARG A 114 -3.54 -3.94 7.23
CA ARG A 114 -4.95 -4.30 7.05
C ARG A 114 -5.65 -4.54 8.37
N GLN A 115 -5.04 -5.30 9.27
CA GLN A 115 -5.61 -5.55 10.60
C GLN A 115 -5.85 -4.23 11.35
N ARG A 116 -4.86 -3.32 11.36
CA ARG A 116 -4.98 -2.00 12.02
C ARG A 116 -6.08 -1.13 11.41
N LEU A 117 -6.22 -1.15 10.08
CA LEU A 117 -7.29 -0.43 9.39
C LEU A 117 -8.67 -1.00 9.72
N GLU A 118 -8.80 -2.33 9.84
CA GLU A 118 -10.03 -2.99 10.27
C GLU A 118 -10.41 -2.62 11.71
N GLU A 119 -9.43 -2.61 12.63
CA GLU A 119 -9.60 -2.17 14.01
C GLU A 119 -10.03 -0.69 14.09
N SER A 120 -9.36 0.20 13.36
CA SER A 120 -9.70 1.62 13.29
C SER A 120 -11.11 1.86 12.74
N ARG A 121 -11.48 1.14 11.67
CA ARG A 121 -12.83 1.17 11.10
C ARG A 121 -13.89 0.78 12.14
N ASP A 122 -13.64 -0.24 12.94
CA ASP A 122 -14.60 -0.73 13.91
C ASP A 122 -14.75 0.23 15.10
N LEU A 123 -13.66 0.91 15.51
CA LEU A 123 -13.73 2.02 16.47
C LEU A 123 -14.58 3.19 15.96
N VAL A 124 -14.35 3.62 14.71
CA VAL A 124 -15.15 4.71 14.10
C VAL A 124 -16.63 4.33 13.99
N ARG A 125 -16.94 3.08 13.63
CA ARG A 125 -18.33 2.59 13.57
C ARG A 125 -19.02 2.64 14.93
N GLU A 126 -18.31 2.27 15.99
CA GLU A 126 -18.80 2.30 17.36
C GLU A 126 -19.08 3.74 17.81
N GLU A 127 -18.20 4.68 17.51
CA GLU A 127 -18.42 6.12 17.81
C GLU A 127 -19.63 6.69 17.05
N ILE A 128 -19.79 6.35 15.77
CA ILE A 128 -20.99 6.72 15.00
C ILE A 128 -22.27 6.15 15.66
N ARG A 129 -22.22 4.91 16.14
CA ARG A 129 -23.35 4.26 16.83
C ARG A 129 -23.71 5.02 18.11
N ARG A 130 -22.71 5.38 18.93
CA ARG A 130 -22.91 6.18 20.15
C ARG A 130 -23.50 7.55 19.84
N ALA A 131 -22.98 8.23 18.83
CA ALA A 131 -23.50 9.54 18.40
C ALA A 131 -24.96 9.46 17.93
N ARG A 132 -25.35 8.39 17.23
CA ARG A 132 -26.76 8.14 16.85
C ARG A 132 -27.64 7.93 18.08
N GLN A 133 -27.21 7.10 19.02
CA GLN A 133 -27.96 6.86 20.27
C GLN A 133 -28.14 8.13 21.08
N GLY A 134 -27.10 8.96 21.21
CA GLY A 134 -27.22 10.27 21.87
C GLY A 134 -28.22 11.20 21.18
N ARG A 135 -28.22 11.23 19.84
CA ARG A 135 -29.19 12.02 19.06
C ARG A 135 -30.63 11.52 19.25
N ASP A 136 -30.84 10.22 19.29
CA ASP A 136 -32.17 9.63 19.50
C ASP A 136 -32.67 9.87 20.93
N ALA A 137 -31.77 9.80 21.93
CA ALA A 137 -32.09 10.19 23.30
C ALA A 137 -32.54 11.66 23.39
N LEU A 138 -31.78 12.59 22.80
CA LEU A 138 -32.15 14.02 22.76
C LEU A 138 -33.51 14.26 22.08
N ARG A 139 -33.82 13.52 21.01
CA ARG A 139 -35.13 13.60 20.34
C ARG A 139 -36.28 13.12 21.23
N SER A 140 -36.06 12.09 22.06
CA SER A 140 -37.09 11.60 22.98
C SER A 140 -37.42 12.61 24.07
N TYR A 141 -36.42 13.30 24.63
CA TYR A 141 -36.64 14.40 25.59
C TYR A 141 -37.34 15.61 24.95
N GLY A 142 -36.91 16.05 23.76
CA GLY A 142 -37.54 17.18 23.07
C GLY A 142 -38.98 16.93 22.58
N ARG A 143 -39.39 15.66 22.40
CA ARG A 143 -40.79 15.31 22.09
C ARG A 143 -41.70 15.28 23.31
N GLN A 144 -41.16 15.03 24.51
CA GLN A 144 -41.96 15.03 25.73
C GLN A 144 -42.39 16.44 26.14
N GLU A 145 -41.61 17.48 25.82
CA GLU A 145 -41.97 18.89 26.07
C GLU A 145 -43.03 19.44 25.10
N LEU A 146 -43.21 18.86 23.91
CA LEU A 146 -44.13 19.38 22.88
C LEU A 146 -45.46 18.61 22.77
N GLY A 147 -45.64 17.52 23.52
CA GLY A 147 -46.81 16.63 23.45
C GLY A 147 -47.83 16.78 24.57
N GLY A 148 -47.55 17.56 25.63
CA GLY A 148 -48.43 17.75 26.78
C GLY A 148 -48.76 19.22 27.00
N ARG A 149 -50.05 19.57 26.99
CA ARG A 149 -50.54 20.93 27.21
C ARG A 149 -49.97 21.56 28.50
N GLY A 150 -49.40 22.75 28.34
CA GLY A 150 -49.33 23.89 29.27
C GLY A 150 -49.12 23.63 30.75
N LEU A 151 -47.98 24.07 31.30
CA LEU A 151 -47.88 24.88 32.52
C LEU A 151 -46.43 25.35 32.69
N THR A 152 -46.29 26.67 32.71
CA THR A 152 -45.30 27.51 33.40
C THR A 152 -44.09 26.87 34.11
N ASP A 153 -42.94 27.46 33.82
CA ASP A 153 -41.86 27.79 34.76
C ASP A 153 -40.76 26.74 35.04
N GLY A 154 -39.53 27.22 34.85
CA GLY A 154 -38.22 26.80 35.37
C GLY A 154 -37.95 25.35 35.80
N ALA A 155 -37.00 24.70 35.11
CA ALA A 155 -36.10 23.74 35.75
C ALA A 155 -34.75 23.55 35.02
N PHE A 156 -34.04 24.64 34.70
CA PHE A 156 -32.57 24.60 34.65
C PHE A 156 -32.06 25.25 35.93
N VAL A 157 -31.90 24.45 36.99
CA VAL A 157 -31.14 24.88 38.17
C VAL A 157 -29.71 24.45 37.95
N ASP A 158 -28.87 25.44 37.62
CA ASP A 158 -27.42 25.38 37.66
C ASP A 158 -27.00 25.01 39.10
N ARG A 159 -26.55 23.77 39.32
CA ARG A 159 -26.04 23.33 40.61
C ARG A 159 -24.54 23.61 40.64
N LYS A 160 -24.18 24.81 41.09
CA LYS A 160 -22.83 25.07 41.60
C LYS A 160 -22.74 24.58 43.04
N GLU A 161 -21.85 23.63 43.27
CA GLU A 161 -21.03 23.53 44.48
C GLU A 161 -19.58 23.31 44.06
#